data_AF-A0A9D8FIB0-F1
#
_entry.id   AF-A0A9D8FIB0-F1
#
_cell.length_a   1.000
_cell.length_b   1.000
_cell.length_c   1.000
_cell.angle_alpha   90.00
_cell.angle_beta   90.00
_cell.angle_gamma   90.00
#
_symmetry.space_group_name_H-M   'P 1'
#
loop_
_entity.id
_entity.type
_entity.pdbx_description
1 polymer ?
#
loop_
_entity_poly.entity_id
_entity_poly.type
_entity_poly.pdbx_seq_one_letter_code
_entity_poly.pdbx_strand_id
1 'polypeptide(L)'
;MKPFIKVIIGILIVFIPGCEDKNDEPNRPDELVGIWDLSETDASLLIGSKIAQTGADIFSKGESSIQVTGTPNAELAYMFVIPPEEGEGDGPEIILTNRSLIEMDSETGPELPIFSLMVGEESPQEKFAFLSVQISETDGGFYANMSDFVLDESNFSLTMTKDTLFSIDFNTGEMDPTKYFVVDGTFKASTIPFAASDSNEVAFPMLGADLMNGNMSITMEKDGVVTTVFTDEEGLTETDIGEWYATDNNVLVAIFEFEDGEIDTMAMPYSFSGSQLQLTVYGDFCEEFEEDAPLSKRFRLKLSEPCYGFIEQMYLLEPNSVTSAISKIKMSFIQAIAKQRTRVEWEPPSNANWVKAKRILLNK
;
A
#
# COMPACT_ATOMS: atom_id res chain seq x y z
N MET A 1 -12.43 15.46 -19.82
CA MET A 1 -11.08 16.05 -19.96
C MET A 1 -10.56 16.22 -18.54
N LYS A 2 -10.16 15.10 -17.93
CA LYS A 2 -9.67 15.03 -16.56
C LYS A 2 -8.16 15.32 -16.61
N PRO A 3 -7.57 15.95 -15.59
CA PRO A 3 -6.13 16.10 -15.52
C PRO A 3 -5.54 14.70 -15.43
N PHE A 4 -4.66 14.38 -16.38
CA PHE A 4 -3.90 13.14 -16.38
C PHE A 4 -2.99 13.17 -15.15
N ILE A 5 -3.03 12.10 -14.37
CA ILE A 5 -2.03 11.81 -13.35
C ILE A 5 -0.71 11.80 -14.09
N LYS A 6 0.06 12.88 -13.91
CA LYS A 6 1.48 12.80 -14.13
C LYS A 6 1.95 11.87 -13.02
N VAL A 7 2.37 10.67 -13.35
CA VAL A 7 3.28 9.93 -12.48
C VAL A 7 4.61 10.67 -12.58
N ILE A 8 4.68 11.87 -11.99
CA ILE A 8 5.94 12.39 -11.51
C ILE A 8 6.23 11.45 -10.35
N ILE A 9 7.10 10.47 -10.58
CA ILE A 9 7.75 9.83 -9.46
C ILE A 9 8.61 10.95 -8.86
N GLY A 10 8.02 11.70 -7.92
CA GLY A 10 8.74 12.58 -7.03
C GLY A 10 9.59 11.67 -6.16
N ILE A 11 10.75 11.28 -6.69
CA ILE A 11 11.78 10.57 -5.92
C ILE A 11 12.56 11.66 -5.22
N LEU A 12 12.42 11.79 -3.89
CA LEU A 12 13.37 12.57 -3.11
C LEU A 12 14.73 11.96 -3.38
N ILE A 13 15.54 12.76 -4.06
CA ILE A 13 16.97 12.57 -4.21
C ILE A 13 17.55 12.52 -2.81
N VAL A 14 17.79 11.30 -2.29
CA VAL A 14 18.83 11.13 -1.30
C VAL A 14 20.12 11.45 -2.06
N PHE A 15 20.58 12.69 -1.93
CA PHE A 15 21.84 13.17 -2.50
C PHE A 15 22.97 12.22 -2.11
N ILE A 16 23.21 11.19 -2.92
CA ILE A 16 24.48 10.50 -3.01
C ILE A 16 25.40 11.62 -3.49
N PRO A 17 26.36 12.10 -2.68
CA PRO A 17 27.37 12.98 -3.22
C PRO A 17 27.96 12.21 -4.40
N GLY A 18 27.78 12.75 -5.61
CA GLY A 18 28.46 12.23 -6.78
C GLY A 18 29.90 12.03 -6.37
N CYS A 19 30.29 10.76 -6.22
CA CYS A 19 31.69 10.43 -6.25
C CYS A 19 32.08 10.88 -7.65
N GLU A 20 32.78 12.01 -7.73
CA GLU A 20 33.64 12.31 -8.86
C GLU A 20 34.60 11.12 -8.99
N ASP A 21 34.16 10.07 -9.67
CA ASP A 21 35.02 8.96 -10.01
C ASP A 21 35.97 9.50 -11.08
N LYS A 22 37.20 9.67 -10.60
CA LYS A 22 38.33 10.11 -11.39
C LYS A 22 38.57 9.09 -12.51
N ASN A 23 38.21 9.45 -13.73
CA ASN A 23 38.76 8.92 -14.98
C ASN A 23 38.61 7.41 -15.28
N ASP A 24 37.70 6.68 -14.61
CA ASP A 24 37.40 5.30 -14.99
C ASP A 24 36.05 5.24 -15.75
N GLU A 25 35.97 4.41 -16.80
CA GLU A 25 34.72 4.18 -17.52
C GLU A 25 33.62 3.71 -16.54
N PRO A 26 32.35 4.13 -16.71
CA PRO A 26 31.26 3.70 -15.83
C PRO A 26 31.20 2.17 -15.75
N ASN A 27 31.16 1.62 -14.54
CA ASN A 27 31.13 0.17 -14.35
C ASN A 27 29.81 -0.41 -14.89
N ARG A 28 29.91 -1.38 -15.81
CA ARG A 28 28.79 -2.04 -16.49
C ARG A 28 28.99 -3.55 -16.45
N PRO A 29 28.51 -4.22 -15.38
CA PRO A 29 28.67 -5.67 -15.24
C PRO A 29 27.96 -6.43 -16.36
N ASP A 30 28.66 -7.40 -16.97
CA ASP A 30 28.15 -8.20 -18.09
C ASP A 30 26.87 -8.98 -17.72
N GLU A 31 26.69 -9.32 -16.44
CA GLU A 31 25.51 -10.02 -15.92
C GLU A 31 24.22 -9.19 -15.98
N LEU A 32 24.31 -7.86 -15.99
CA LEU A 32 23.14 -6.98 -16.08
C LEU A 32 22.73 -6.69 -17.52
N VAL A 33 23.62 -6.91 -18.48
CA VAL A 33 23.37 -6.64 -19.90
C VAL A 33 22.34 -7.62 -20.46
N GLY A 34 21.26 -7.09 -21.04
CA GLY A 34 20.21 -7.89 -21.65
C GLY A 34 18.82 -7.27 -21.50
N ILE A 35 17.81 -8.07 -21.85
CA ILE A 35 16.38 -7.72 -21.73
C ILE A 35 15.81 -8.43 -20.51
N TRP A 36 15.15 -7.66 -19.66
CA TRP A 36 14.61 -8.07 -18.37
C TRP A 36 13.11 -7.78 -18.35
N ASP A 37 12.29 -8.82 -18.28
CA ASP A 37 10.83 -8.70 -18.17
C ASP A 37 10.43 -8.71 -16.70
N LEU A 38 9.63 -7.75 -16.26
CA LEU A 38 9.05 -7.77 -14.91
C LEU A 38 8.22 -9.04 -14.73
N SER A 39 8.39 -9.70 -13.58
CA SER A 39 7.74 -10.97 -13.29
C SER A 39 6.93 -10.92 -11.99
N GLU A 40 7.42 -10.23 -10.98
CA GLU A 40 6.78 -10.09 -9.68
C GLU A 40 7.16 -8.74 -9.07
N THR A 41 6.25 -8.14 -8.32
CA THR A 41 6.53 -7.01 -7.43
C THR A 41 6.11 -7.36 -6.01
N ASP A 42 6.85 -6.80 -5.05
CA ASP A 42 6.51 -6.82 -3.63
C ASP A 42 6.69 -5.41 -3.08
N ALA A 43 5.73 -4.93 -2.31
CA ALA A 43 5.76 -3.57 -1.79
C ALA A 43 5.52 -3.52 -0.29
N SER A 44 6.21 -2.58 0.33
CA SER A 44 6.23 -2.37 1.77
C SER A 44 6.42 -0.90 2.09
N LEU A 45 5.98 -0.48 3.27
CA LEU A 45 6.31 0.82 3.83
C LEU A 45 7.35 0.65 4.94
N LEU A 46 8.35 1.52 4.93
CA LEU A 46 9.27 1.69 6.05
C LEU A 46 8.80 2.90 6.87
N ILE A 47 8.20 2.61 8.02
CA ILE A 47 7.59 3.62 8.88
C ILE A 47 8.52 3.92 10.07
N GLY A 48 8.92 5.18 10.19
CA GLY A 48 9.61 5.69 11.38
C GLY A 48 8.60 5.99 12.48
N SER A 49 8.90 5.60 13.72
CA SER A 49 8.07 5.90 14.88
C SER A 49 8.90 6.37 16.08
N LYS A 50 8.44 7.42 16.75
CA LYS A 50 9.10 8.01 17.93
C LYS A 50 8.89 7.21 19.22
N ILE A 51 7.92 6.30 19.25
CA ILE A 51 7.56 5.47 20.41
C ILE A 51 7.42 4.00 20.00
N ALA A 52 7.52 3.11 20.98
CA ALA A 52 7.13 1.73 20.79
C ALA A 52 5.63 1.60 21.03
N GLN A 53 4.92 1.00 20.07
CA GLN A 53 3.47 0.87 20.08
C GLN A 53 3.03 -0.33 19.24
N THR A 54 1.75 -0.64 19.26
CA THR A 54 1.15 -1.70 18.44
C THR A 54 0.10 -1.06 17.55
N GLY A 55 0.20 -1.28 16.23
CA GLY A 55 -0.82 -0.89 15.28
C GLY A 55 -1.66 -2.08 14.81
N ALA A 56 -2.77 -1.81 14.15
CA ALA A 56 -3.59 -2.83 13.52
C ALA A 56 -3.09 -3.17 12.11
N ASP A 57 -3.06 -4.46 11.75
CA ASP A 57 -2.78 -4.92 10.40
C ASP A 57 -4.07 -4.99 9.58
N ILE A 58 -4.36 -3.95 8.81
CA ILE A 58 -5.57 -3.86 7.98
C ILE A 58 -5.50 -4.72 6.70
N PHE A 59 -4.32 -5.23 6.33
CA PHE A 59 -4.16 -6.08 5.15
C PHE A 59 -4.29 -7.57 5.49
N SER A 60 -4.22 -7.93 6.77
CA SER A 60 -4.34 -9.30 7.24
C SER A 60 -5.75 -9.65 7.70
N LYS A 61 -6.10 -10.94 7.59
CA LYS A 61 -7.27 -11.51 8.28
C LYS A 61 -7.09 -11.32 9.79
N GLY A 62 -8.16 -10.96 10.50
CA GLY A 62 -8.17 -10.84 11.95
C GLY A 62 -7.90 -12.17 12.68
N GLU A 63 -7.49 -12.08 13.94
CA GLU A 63 -7.30 -13.23 14.83
C GLU A 63 -8.62 -13.96 15.14
N SER A 64 -9.73 -13.23 15.06
CA SER A 64 -11.08 -13.75 15.19
C SER A 64 -12.05 -12.93 14.33
N SER A 65 -13.28 -13.43 14.18
CA SER A 65 -14.27 -12.88 13.25
C SER A 65 -15.66 -12.80 13.87
N ILE A 66 -16.49 -11.95 13.26
CA ILE A 66 -17.92 -11.86 13.55
C ILE A 66 -18.68 -12.67 12.49
N GLN A 67 -19.63 -13.50 12.92
CA GLN A 67 -20.47 -14.27 12.02
C GLN A 67 -21.75 -13.51 11.69
N VAL A 68 -22.11 -13.50 10.41
CA VAL A 68 -23.37 -12.95 9.91
C VAL A 68 -24.24 -14.11 9.46
N THR A 69 -25.31 -14.36 10.22
CA THR A 69 -26.26 -15.44 9.94
C THR A 69 -27.48 -14.88 9.21
N GLY A 70 -27.74 -15.41 8.01
CA GLY A 70 -28.84 -15.02 7.12
C GLY A 70 -28.77 -15.80 5.81
N THR A 71 -29.26 -15.22 4.72
CA THR A 71 -29.18 -15.85 3.39
C THR A 71 -28.58 -14.87 2.38
N PRO A 72 -27.31 -15.03 1.98
CA PRO A 72 -26.32 -16.02 2.43
C PRO A 72 -25.72 -15.71 3.81
N ASN A 73 -25.03 -16.68 4.42
CA ASN A 73 -24.20 -16.43 5.60
C ASN A 73 -22.86 -15.81 5.18
N ALA A 74 -22.22 -15.06 6.08
CA ALA A 74 -20.88 -14.51 5.87
C ALA A 74 -20.05 -14.48 7.16
N GLU A 75 -18.74 -14.38 7.00
CA GLU A 75 -17.77 -14.19 8.07
C GLU A 75 -17.09 -12.83 7.88
N LEU A 76 -17.26 -11.91 8.82
CA LEU A 76 -16.56 -10.62 8.84
C LEU A 76 -15.22 -10.80 9.56
N ALA A 77 -14.16 -10.94 8.78
CA ALA A 77 -12.84 -11.29 9.28
C ALA A 77 -11.73 -10.33 8.84
N TYR A 78 -12.06 -9.29 8.11
CA TYR A 78 -11.12 -8.26 7.70
C TYR A 78 -11.61 -6.91 8.21
N MET A 79 -10.66 -6.00 8.40
CA MET A 79 -10.91 -4.65 8.87
C MET A 79 -10.25 -3.66 7.92
N PHE A 80 -10.95 -2.59 7.61
CA PHE A 80 -10.34 -1.43 6.98
C PHE A 80 -10.78 -0.15 7.68
N VAL A 81 -9.96 0.88 7.49
CA VAL A 81 -10.11 2.15 8.17
C VAL A 81 -10.36 3.21 7.11
N ILE A 82 -11.48 3.94 7.25
CA ILE A 82 -11.75 5.12 6.44
C ILE A 82 -11.32 6.34 7.25
N PRO A 83 -10.34 7.13 6.79
CA PRO A 83 -9.99 8.39 7.42
C PRO A 83 -11.20 9.35 7.35
N PRO A 84 -11.47 10.16 8.39
CA PRO A 84 -12.62 11.04 8.38
C PRO A 84 -12.48 12.11 7.28
N GLU A 85 -13.58 12.40 6.58
CA GLU A 85 -13.63 13.53 5.65
C GLU A 85 -13.53 14.86 6.41
N GLU A 86 -12.93 15.89 5.81
CA GLU A 86 -12.76 17.19 6.47
C GLU A 86 -14.10 17.77 6.94
N GLY A 87 -14.30 17.83 8.26
CA GLY A 87 -15.49 18.42 8.89
C GLY A 87 -16.53 17.42 9.39
N GLU A 88 -16.29 16.11 9.26
CA GLU A 88 -17.18 15.06 9.77
C GLU A 88 -16.43 14.10 10.71
N GLY A 89 -16.92 13.96 11.95
CA GLY A 89 -16.44 12.98 12.93
C GLY A 89 -15.18 13.37 13.74
N ASP A 90 -15.04 12.77 14.92
CA ASP A 90 -13.90 12.98 15.84
C ASP A 90 -12.77 11.91 15.68
N GLY A 91 -12.85 11.04 14.67
CA GLY A 91 -11.87 9.96 14.48
C GLY A 91 -12.12 9.11 13.22
N PRO A 92 -11.20 8.18 12.92
CA PRO A 92 -11.34 7.29 11.77
C PRO A 92 -12.49 6.30 11.95
N GLU A 93 -13.14 5.96 10.85
CA GLU A 93 -14.25 5.01 10.82
C GLU A 93 -13.74 3.59 10.54
N ILE A 94 -14.13 2.64 11.39
CA ILE A 94 -13.69 1.25 11.30
C ILE A 94 -14.81 0.43 10.66
N ILE A 95 -14.47 -0.27 9.57
CA ILE A 95 -15.40 -1.15 8.87
C ILE A 95 -14.88 -2.58 8.89
N LEU A 96 -15.73 -3.50 9.32
CA LEU A 96 -15.47 -4.93 9.25
C LEU A 96 -16.12 -5.54 8.02
N THR A 97 -15.41 -6.43 7.34
CA THR A 97 -15.86 -6.97 6.06
C THR A 97 -15.45 -8.42 5.89
N ASN A 98 -16.11 -9.11 4.95
CA ASN A 98 -15.79 -10.48 4.57
C ASN A 98 -14.69 -10.60 3.50
N ARG A 99 -14.03 -9.49 3.16
CA ARG A 99 -13.04 -9.41 2.06
C ARG A 99 -11.77 -8.71 2.46
N SER A 100 -10.64 -9.16 1.92
CA SER A 100 -9.39 -8.42 2.09
C SER A 100 -9.41 -7.14 1.27
N LEU A 101 -8.73 -6.09 1.73
CA LEU A 101 -8.55 -4.85 0.96
C LEU A 101 -7.87 -5.10 -0.40
N ILE A 102 -6.97 -6.08 -0.46
CA ILE A 102 -6.25 -6.47 -1.67
C ILE A 102 -7.22 -6.97 -2.77
N GLU A 103 -8.25 -7.71 -2.37
CA GLU A 103 -9.24 -8.27 -3.30
C GLU A 103 -10.35 -7.28 -3.67
N MET A 104 -10.44 -6.12 -3.01
CA MET A 104 -11.43 -5.10 -3.35
C MET A 104 -11.08 -4.34 -4.62
N ASP A 105 -9.80 -4.31 -5.00
CA ASP A 105 -9.28 -3.57 -6.15
C ASP A 105 -9.07 -4.45 -7.40
N SER A 106 -9.71 -5.62 -7.46
CA SER A 106 -9.54 -6.51 -8.61
C SER A 106 -10.24 -5.97 -9.86
N GLU A 107 -9.56 -5.98 -11.01
CA GLU A 107 -10.08 -5.55 -12.33
C GLU A 107 -11.39 -6.26 -12.74
N THR A 108 -11.63 -7.48 -12.27
CA THR A 108 -12.86 -8.23 -12.54
C THR A 108 -14.06 -7.78 -11.72
N GLY A 109 -13.89 -6.75 -10.89
CA GLY A 109 -14.85 -6.31 -9.89
C GLY A 109 -14.85 -7.23 -8.66
N PRO A 110 -15.40 -6.77 -7.53
CA PRO A 110 -15.40 -7.55 -6.31
C PRO A 110 -16.26 -8.81 -6.50
N GLU A 111 -15.70 -9.96 -6.16
CA GLU A 111 -16.46 -11.21 -6.11
C GLU A 111 -17.66 -11.05 -5.13
N LEU A 112 -18.86 -11.45 -5.53
CA LEU A 112 -20.05 -11.33 -4.69
C LEU A 112 -20.28 -12.64 -3.91
N PRO A 113 -20.76 -12.61 -2.66
CA PRO A 113 -21.34 -11.47 -1.96
C PRO A 113 -20.32 -10.66 -1.10
N ILE A 114 -20.66 -9.39 -0.85
CA ILE A 114 -19.91 -8.45 -0.01
C ILE A 114 -20.76 -8.07 1.19
N PHE A 115 -20.15 -8.09 2.36
CA PHE A 115 -20.74 -7.65 3.61
C PHE A 115 -19.79 -6.65 4.27
N SER A 116 -20.32 -5.50 4.69
CA SER A 116 -19.56 -4.45 5.36
C SER A 116 -20.35 -3.94 6.55
N LEU A 117 -19.81 -4.15 7.75
CA LEU A 117 -20.37 -3.75 9.03
C LEU A 117 -19.64 -2.52 9.55
N MET A 118 -20.42 -1.55 9.97
CA MET A 118 -20.01 -0.30 10.58
C MET A 118 -20.77 -0.16 11.90
N VAL A 119 -20.12 0.40 12.91
CA VAL A 119 -20.72 0.65 14.21
C VAL A 119 -20.51 2.11 14.58
N GLY A 120 -21.52 2.71 15.19
CA GLY A 120 -21.47 4.11 15.62
C GLY A 120 -22.01 4.28 17.03
N GLU A 121 -21.48 5.29 17.72
CA GLU A 121 -21.89 5.69 19.06
C GLU A 121 -22.23 7.19 19.05
N GLU A 122 -23.51 7.54 19.12
CA GLU A 122 -23.95 8.94 19.31
C GLU A 122 -23.88 9.34 20.78
N SER A 123 -24.11 8.38 21.68
CA SER A 123 -23.90 8.51 23.12
C SER A 123 -23.64 7.13 23.74
N PRO A 124 -23.13 7.04 25.00
CA PRO A 124 -22.92 5.75 25.65
C PRO A 124 -24.16 4.85 25.78
N GLN A 125 -25.35 5.43 25.56
CA GLN A 125 -26.65 4.74 25.59
C GLN A 125 -27.25 4.54 24.20
N GLU A 126 -26.71 5.21 23.18
CA GLU A 126 -27.19 5.19 21.81
C GLU A 126 -26.08 4.71 20.88
N LYS A 127 -26.06 3.39 20.74
CA LYS A 127 -25.14 2.64 19.90
C LYS A 127 -25.92 1.97 18.78
N PHE A 128 -25.44 2.08 17.56
CA PHE A 128 -26.07 1.48 16.40
C PHE A 128 -25.07 0.66 15.59
N ALA A 129 -25.57 -0.38 14.95
CA ALA A 129 -24.83 -1.18 14.00
C ALA A 129 -25.52 -1.11 12.64
N PHE A 130 -24.71 -0.92 11.60
CA PHE A 130 -25.13 -0.78 10.23
C PHE A 130 -24.37 -1.78 9.35
N LEU A 131 -25.10 -2.58 8.60
CA LEU A 131 -24.57 -3.61 7.71
C LEU A 131 -25.03 -3.31 6.28
N SER A 132 -24.07 -3.04 5.41
CA SER A 132 -24.25 -3.01 3.96
C SER A 132 -24.03 -4.41 3.39
N VAL A 133 -24.95 -4.88 2.55
CA VAL A 133 -24.87 -6.20 1.91
C VAL A 133 -25.10 -6.07 0.41
N GLN A 134 -24.16 -6.60 -0.38
CA GLN A 134 -24.30 -6.78 -1.83
C GLN A 134 -24.24 -8.28 -2.13
N ILE A 135 -25.36 -8.89 -2.53
CA ILE A 135 -25.45 -10.34 -2.77
C ILE A 135 -25.14 -10.67 -4.23
N SER A 136 -25.66 -9.85 -5.15
CA SER A 136 -25.45 -9.93 -6.60
C SER A 136 -25.43 -8.53 -7.20
N GLU A 137 -25.16 -8.37 -8.49
CA GLU A 137 -25.16 -7.04 -9.16
C GLU A 137 -26.48 -6.28 -8.98
N THR A 138 -27.59 -6.99 -8.80
CA THR A 138 -28.95 -6.41 -8.70
C THR A 138 -29.62 -6.62 -7.35
N ASP A 139 -28.97 -7.34 -6.42
CA ASP A 139 -29.55 -7.69 -5.13
C ASP A 139 -28.61 -7.29 -4.00
N GLY A 140 -29.13 -6.48 -3.09
CA GLY A 140 -28.40 -5.88 -1.99
C GLY A 140 -29.30 -5.00 -1.15
N GLY A 141 -28.77 -4.47 -0.06
CA GLY A 141 -29.51 -3.59 0.84
C GLY A 141 -28.74 -3.23 2.09
N PHE A 142 -29.36 -2.37 2.88
CA PHE A 142 -28.83 -1.88 4.14
C PHE A 142 -29.65 -2.43 5.29
N TYR A 143 -28.96 -2.82 6.36
CA TYR A 143 -29.57 -3.40 7.55
C TYR A 143 -29.03 -2.66 8.77
N ALA A 144 -29.91 -2.20 9.66
CA ALA A 144 -29.44 -1.56 10.88
C ALA A 144 -30.36 -1.86 12.06
N ASN A 145 -29.81 -1.66 13.25
CA ASN A 145 -30.55 -1.64 14.50
C ASN A 145 -29.72 -0.95 15.58
N MET A 146 -30.35 -0.63 16.70
CA MET A 146 -29.64 -0.39 17.94
C MET A 146 -28.91 -1.67 18.37
N SER A 147 -27.69 -1.53 18.85
CA SER A 147 -26.81 -2.62 19.26
C SER A 147 -26.16 -2.27 20.58
N ASP A 148 -25.84 -3.25 21.40
CA ASP A 148 -25.08 -3.09 22.64
C ASP A 148 -23.61 -3.49 22.49
N PHE A 149 -23.06 -3.34 21.28
CA PHE A 149 -21.68 -3.71 20.96
C PHE A 149 -20.67 -3.12 21.93
N VAL A 150 -19.58 -3.86 22.12
CA VAL A 150 -18.44 -3.47 22.95
C VAL A 150 -17.22 -3.31 22.06
N LEU A 151 -16.74 -2.08 21.94
CA LEU A 151 -15.47 -1.74 21.30
C LEU A 151 -14.37 -1.69 22.37
N ASP A 152 -13.26 -2.38 22.11
CA ASP A 152 -12.02 -2.25 22.88
C ASP A 152 -10.92 -1.77 21.93
N GLU A 153 -10.75 -0.45 21.89
CA GLU A 153 -9.77 0.25 21.07
C GLU A 153 -8.33 -0.17 21.42
N SER A 154 -8.05 -0.52 22.68
CA SER A 154 -6.71 -0.88 23.12
C SER A 154 -6.24 -2.23 22.58
N ASN A 155 -7.18 -3.10 22.19
CA ASN A 155 -6.94 -4.42 21.62
C ASN A 155 -7.49 -4.57 20.19
N PHE A 156 -7.92 -3.46 19.56
CA PHE A 156 -8.49 -3.44 18.22
C PHE A 156 -9.58 -4.51 18.02
N SER A 157 -10.53 -4.57 18.96
CA SER A 157 -11.55 -5.62 18.98
C SER A 157 -12.98 -5.07 19.11
N LEU A 158 -13.91 -5.75 18.45
CA LEU A 158 -15.34 -5.47 18.46
C LEU A 158 -16.09 -6.76 18.84
N THR A 159 -16.96 -6.67 19.84
CA THR A 159 -17.84 -7.77 20.24
C THR A 159 -19.30 -7.40 20.03
N MET A 160 -20.05 -8.28 19.39
CA MET A 160 -21.50 -8.18 19.18
C MET A 160 -22.15 -9.49 19.63
N THR A 161 -23.28 -9.42 20.34
CA THR A 161 -23.93 -10.60 20.93
C THR A 161 -25.33 -10.78 20.36
N LYS A 162 -25.44 -11.55 19.27
CA LYS A 162 -26.70 -11.87 18.59
C LYS A 162 -27.53 -10.64 18.22
N ASP A 163 -26.87 -9.59 17.75
CA ASP A 163 -27.55 -8.40 17.27
C ASP A 163 -28.32 -8.70 16.00
N THR A 164 -29.61 -8.40 16.00
CA THR A 164 -30.47 -8.59 14.84
C THR A 164 -30.61 -7.27 14.10
N LEU A 165 -30.09 -7.20 12.87
CA LEU A 165 -30.13 -6.02 12.00
C LEU A 165 -31.24 -6.20 10.96
N PHE A 166 -32.16 -5.24 10.88
CA PHE A 166 -33.32 -5.31 9.99
C PHE A 166 -33.10 -4.47 8.74
N SER A 167 -33.64 -4.90 7.61
CA SER A 167 -33.55 -4.18 6.35
C SER A 167 -34.18 -2.79 6.48
N ILE A 168 -33.51 -1.77 5.94
CA ILE A 168 -33.99 -0.39 5.91
C ILE A 168 -34.11 0.06 4.46
N ASP A 169 -35.26 0.62 4.11
CA ASP A 169 -35.40 1.37 2.86
C ASP A 169 -34.82 2.77 3.07
N PHE A 170 -33.70 3.06 2.43
CA PHE A 170 -32.99 4.32 2.60
C PHE A 170 -33.78 5.54 2.08
N ASN A 171 -34.76 5.35 1.20
CA ASN A 171 -35.58 6.44 0.68
C ASN A 171 -36.69 6.86 1.66
N THR A 172 -37.19 5.91 2.45
CA THR A 172 -38.34 6.13 3.34
C THR A 172 -37.96 6.09 4.82
N GLY A 173 -36.82 5.50 5.17
CA GLY A 173 -36.40 5.19 6.53
C GLY A 173 -37.20 4.05 7.18
N GLU A 174 -38.08 3.38 6.44
CA GLU A 174 -38.90 2.30 6.99
C GLU A 174 -38.08 1.02 7.16
N MET A 175 -38.22 0.38 8.33
CA MET A 175 -37.64 -0.93 8.62
C MET A 175 -38.59 -2.06 8.19
N ASP A 176 -38.06 -3.03 7.44
CA ASP A 176 -38.74 -4.29 7.15
C ASP A 176 -38.24 -5.39 8.11
N PRO A 177 -39.01 -5.73 9.17
CA PRO A 177 -38.58 -6.72 10.15
C PRO A 177 -38.58 -8.15 9.60
N THR A 178 -39.10 -8.38 8.38
CA THR A 178 -39.14 -9.71 7.76
C THR A 178 -37.82 -10.09 7.08
N LYS A 179 -36.96 -9.10 6.81
CA LYS A 179 -35.63 -9.28 6.23
C LYS A 179 -34.58 -8.83 7.23
N TYR A 180 -33.75 -9.76 7.69
CA TYR A 180 -32.78 -9.48 8.73
C TYR A 180 -31.54 -10.35 8.62
N PHE A 181 -30.47 -9.87 9.24
CA PHE A 181 -29.27 -10.64 9.53
C PHE A 181 -29.04 -10.66 11.04
N VAL A 182 -28.47 -11.75 11.54
CA VAL A 182 -28.02 -11.85 12.94
C VAL A 182 -26.51 -11.81 12.96
N VAL A 183 -25.95 -10.84 13.69
CA VAL A 183 -24.52 -10.58 13.82
C VAL A 183 -24.07 -11.03 15.21
N ASP A 184 -23.13 -11.98 15.28
CA ASP A 184 -22.71 -12.60 16.54
C ASP A 184 -21.22 -12.96 16.52
N GLY A 185 -20.51 -12.62 17.59
CA GLY A 185 -19.12 -12.99 17.80
C GLY A 185 -18.23 -11.83 18.21
N THR A 186 -16.93 -12.09 18.19
CA THR A 186 -15.88 -11.11 18.50
C THR A 186 -14.89 -11.07 17.36
N PHE A 187 -14.75 -9.91 16.74
CA PHE A 187 -13.65 -9.61 15.84
C PHE A 187 -12.47 -9.08 16.65
N LYS A 188 -11.27 -9.52 16.30
CA LYS A 188 -10.01 -8.97 16.83
C LYS A 188 -9.04 -8.82 15.68
N ALA A 189 -8.53 -7.60 15.46
CA ALA A 189 -7.60 -7.34 14.38
C ALA A 189 -6.28 -8.09 14.59
N SER A 190 -5.63 -8.44 13.48
CA SER A 190 -4.20 -8.77 13.51
C SER A 190 -3.41 -7.51 13.85
N THR A 191 -2.22 -7.67 14.44
CA THR A 191 -1.44 -6.53 14.96
C THR A 191 0.00 -6.54 14.48
N ILE A 192 0.56 -5.33 14.37
CA ILE A 192 1.94 -5.08 13.97
C ILE A 192 2.66 -4.36 15.12
N PRO A 193 3.76 -4.91 15.65
CA PRO A 193 4.57 -4.20 16.63
C PRO A 193 5.44 -3.14 15.94
N PHE A 194 5.36 -1.91 16.42
CA PHE A 194 6.25 -0.81 16.04
C PHE A 194 7.25 -0.57 17.16
N ALA A 195 8.54 -0.61 16.82
CA ALA A 195 9.60 -0.15 17.70
C ALA A 195 9.77 1.37 17.58
N ALA A 196 10.22 2.00 18.66
CA ALA A 196 10.77 3.36 18.61
C ALA A 196 12.05 3.35 17.76
N SER A 197 11.91 3.58 16.47
CA SER A 197 12.92 3.35 15.44
C SER A 197 12.55 4.14 14.19
N ASP A 198 13.55 4.56 13.42
CA ASP A 198 13.35 5.23 12.13
C ASP A 198 12.88 4.27 11.02
N SER A 199 12.74 2.97 11.32
CA SER A 199 12.42 1.97 10.32
C SER A 199 11.73 0.77 10.96
N ASN A 200 10.41 0.68 10.71
CA ASN A 200 9.57 -0.49 10.90
C ASN A 200 9.03 -0.88 9.52
N GLU A 201 9.44 -2.04 8.99
CA GLU A 201 8.97 -2.52 7.69
C GLU A 201 7.60 -3.19 7.87
N VAL A 202 6.59 -2.68 7.16
CA VAL A 202 5.23 -3.21 7.14
C VAL A 202 4.82 -3.54 5.71
N ALA A 203 4.05 -4.60 5.54
CA ALA A 203 3.51 -4.95 4.22
C ALA A 203 2.56 -3.85 3.73
N PHE A 204 2.68 -3.50 2.45
CA PHE A 204 1.80 -2.52 1.81
C PHE A 204 1.54 -2.95 0.36
N PRO A 205 0.63 -3.92 0.15
CA PRO A 205 0.48 -4.63 -1.12
C PRO A 205 -0.01 -3.74 -2.27
N MET A 206 -0.72 -2.65 -1.97
CA MET A 206 -1.31 -1.77 -3.00
C MET A 206 -0.25 -1.15 -3.92
N LEU A 207 0.86 -0.65 -3.37
CA LEU A 207 1.96 -0.07 -4.17
C LEU A 207 2.60 -1.08 -5.14
N GLY A 208 2.51 -2.38 -4.86
CA GLY A 208 3.03 -3.42 -5.74
C GLY A 208 2.07 -3.75 -6.89
N ALA A 209 0.75 -3.68 -6.61
CA ALA A 209 -0.29 -4.04 -7.56
C ALA A 209 -0.32 -3.11 -8.78
N ASP A 210 -0.20 -1.79 -8.58
CA ASP A 210 -0.21 -0.80 -9.66
C ASP A 210 0.84 -1.08 -10.74
N LEU A 211 2.03 -1.53 -10.32
CA LEU A 211 3.12 -1.89 -11.23
C LEU A 211 2.93 -3.25 -11.91
N MET A 212 2.19 -4.18 -11.28
CA MET A 212 1.93 -5.52 -11.82
C MET A 212 0.81 -5.55 -12.86
N ASN A 213 -0.10 -4.58 -12.83
CA ASN A 213 -1.16 -4.51 -13.82
C ASN A 213 -0.63 -4.04 -15.19
N GLY A 214 0.54 -3.40 -15.22
CA GLY A 214 1.28 -3.08 -16.45
C GLY A 214 2.31 -4.14 -16.85
N ASN A 215 2.71 -4.14 -18.12
CA ASN A 215 3.88 -4.88 -18.59
C ASN A 215 5.11 -3.96 -18.58
N MET A 216 6.07 -4.23 -17.70
CA MET A 216 7.34 -3.51 -17.66
C MET A 216 8.49 -4.36 -18.20
N SER A 217 9.37 -3.78 -19.01
CA SER A 217 10.63 -4.38 -19.40
C SER A 217 11.77 -3.37 -19.38
N ILE A 218 12.98 -3.84 -19.08
CA ILE A 218 14.19 -3.04 -19.03
C ILE A 218 15.23 -3.69 -19.95
N THR A 219 15.78 -2.92 -20.88
CA THR A 219 16.90 -3.32 -21.72
C THR A 219 18.14 -2.55 -21.32
N MET A 220 19.20 -3.25 -20.93
CA MET A 220 20.49 -2.65 -20.59
C MET A 220 21.55 -3.08 -21.61
N GLU A 221 22.14 -2.11 -22.31
CA GLU A 221 23.15 -2.33 -23.35
C GLU A 221 24.58 -2.10 -22.84
N LYS A 222 25.56 -2.73 -23.52
CA LYS A 222 26.99 -2.66 -23.12
C LYS A 222 27.60 -1.27 -23.27
N ASP A 223 27.08 -0.48 -24.21
CA ASP A 223 27.53 0.89 -24.44
C ASP A 223 27.00 1.87 -23.39
N GLY A 224 26.13 1.41 -22.49
CA GLY A 224 25.56 2.19 -21.39
C GLY A 224 24.16 2.71 -21.66
N VAL A 225 23.54 2.38 -22.80
CA VAL A 225 22.14 2.74 -23.05
C VAL A 225 21.22 1.85 -22.22
N VAL A 226 20.25 2.46 -21.54
CA VAL A 226 19.12 1.77 -20.92
C VAL A 226 17.83 2.20 -21.59
N THR A 227 16.94 1.23 -21.84
CA THR A 227 15.60 1.48 -22.36
C THR A 227 14.60 0.83 -21.42
N THR A 228 13.70 1.62 -20.84
CA THR A 228 12.54 1.15 -20.08
C THR A 228 11.32 1.20 -20.98
N VAL A 229 10.52 0.14 -20.96
CA VAL A 229 9.22 0.11 -21.65
C VAL A 229 8.18 -0.27 -20.64
N PHE A 230 7.15 0.56 -20.51
CA PHE A 230 5.99 0.29 -19.68
C PHE A 230 4.73 0.32 -20.55
N THR A 231 3.91 -0.72 -20.48
CA THR A 231 2.60 -0.75 -21.12
C THR A 231 1.53 -0.87 -20.04
N ASP A 232 0.64 0.10 -19.96
CA ASP A 232 -0.47 0.09 -19.01
C ASP A 232 -1.59 -0.89 -19.42
N GLU A 233 -2.60 -1.01 -18.55
CA GLU A 233 -3.79 -1.86 -18.77
C GLU A 233 -4.61 -1.45 -20.01
N GLU A 234 -4.59 -0.16 -20.38
CA GLU A 234 -5.28 0.36 -21.57
C GLU A 234 -4.49 0.10 -22.88
N GLY A 235 -3.27 -0.44 -22.76
CA GLY A 235 -2.38 -0.76 -23.87
C GLY A 235 -1.59 0.46 -24.37
N LEU A 236 -1.58 1.57 -23.63
CA LEU A 236 -0.68 2.70 -23.90
C LEU A 236 0.73 2.30 -23.50
N THR A 237 1.68 2.55 -24.40
CA THR A 237 3.09 2.18 -24.18
C THR A 237 3.92 3.45 -24.07
N GLU A 238 4.64 3.55 -22.97
CA GLU A 238 5.68 4.54 -22.72
C GLU A 238 7.06 3.90 -22.90
N THR A 239 8.02 4.68 -23.38
CA THR A 239 9.38 4.21 -23.62
C THR A 239 10.35 5.32 -23.26
N ASP A 240 11.15 5.09 -22.22
CA ASP A 240 12.21 6.01 -21.81
C ASP A 240 13.56 5.44 -22.18
N ILE A 241 14.44 6.32 -22.61
CA ILE A 241 15.80 5.98 -23.01
C ILE A 241 16.74 6.84 -22.19
N GLY A 242 17.76 6.21 -21.61
CA GLY A 242 18.69 6.84 -20.71
C GLY A 242 20.07 6.22 -20.72
N GLU A 243 20.88 6.63 -19.77
CA GLU A 243 22.19 6.05 -19.49
C GLU A 243 22.16 5.23 -18.20
N TRP A 244 22.92 4.13 -18.13
CA TRP A 244 23.06 3.35 -16.91
C TRP A 244 24.50 2.98 -16.57
N TYR A 245 24.71 2.78 -15.28
CA TYR A 245 25.92 2.19 -14.71
C TYR A 245 25.63 1.54 -13.36
N ALA A 246 26.56 0.73 -12.85
CA ALA A 246 26.49 0.14 -11.53
C ALA A 246 27.61 0.67 -10.63
N THR A 247 27.34 0.81 -9.34
CA THR A 247 28.37 1.11 -8.33
C THR A 247 28.92 -0.18 -7.72
N ASP A 248 30.08 -0.09 -7.08
CA ASP A 248 30.73 -1.20 -6.35
C ASP A 248 29.90 -1.76 -5.18
N ASN A 249 28.83 -1.08 -4.77
CA ASN A 249 27.93 -1.51 -3.70
C ASN A 249 26.65 -2.16 -4.21
N ASN A 250 26.64 -2.66 -5.46
CA ASN A 250 25.47 -3.23 -6.13
C ASN A 250 24.28 -2.27 -6.16
N VAL A 251 24.54 -1.02 -6.54
CA VAL A 251 23.49 -0.03 -6.83
C VAL A 251 23.54 0.24 -8.32
N LEU A 252 22.42 0.03 -8.99
CA LEU A 252 22.21 0.40 -10.38
C LEU A 252 21.74 1.85 -10.41
N VAL A 253 22.40 2.66 -11.22
CA VAL A 253 22.02 4.05 -11.47
C VAL A 253 21.55 4.16 -12.92
N ALA A 254 20.35 4.68 -13.12
CA ALA A 254 19.78 4.97 -14.43
C ALA A 254 19.45 6.47 -14.50
N ILE A 255 19.83 7.13 -15.58
CA ILE A 255 19.67 8.57 -15.80
C ILE A 255 18.84 8.76 -17.06
N PHE A 256 17.71 9.44 -16.96
CA PHE A 256 16.80 9.71 -18.07
C PHE A 256 16.76 11.22 -18.34
N GLU A 257 16.83 11.60 -19.61
CA GLU A 257 16.68 13.00 -20.04
C GLU A 257 15.39 13.12 -20.83
N PHE A 258 14.44 13.92 -20.34
CA PHE A 258 13.14 14.12 -20.96
C PHE A 258 13.17 15.27 -21.97
N GLU A 259 12.15 15.35 -22.85
CA GLU A 259 12.10 16.32 -23.96
C GLU A 259 12.12 17.80 -23.52
N ASP A 260 11.73 18.09 -22.27
CA ASP A 260 11.76 19.43 -21.68
C ASP A 260 13.12 19.78 -21.02
N GLY A 261 14.08 18.87 -21.06
CA GLY A 261 15.41 19.00 -20.47
C GLY A 261 15.46 18.67 -18.98
N GLU A 262 14.38 18.11 -18.42
CA GLU A 262 14.40 17.52 -17.09
C GLU A 262 15.27 16.25 -17.09
N ILE A 263 16.15 16.13 -16.09
CA ILE A 263 16.98 14.96 -15.90
C ILE A 263 16.50 14.27 -14.62
N ASP A 264 16.05 13.03 -14.77
CA ASP A 264 15.74 12.17 -13.63
C ASP A 264 16.86 11.13 -13.43
N THR A 265 17.11 10.77 -12.18
CA THR A 265 18.15 9.81 -11.82
C THR A 265 17.61 8.85 -10.77
N MET A 266 17.49 7.58 -11.16
CA MET A 266 17.06 6.50 -10.29
C MET A 266 18.25 5.71 -9.77
N ALA A 267 18.32 5.51 -8.46
CA ALA A 267 19.33 4.68 -7.81
C ALA A 267 18.67 3.48 -7.12
N MET A 268 18.91 2.28 -7.64
CA MET A 268 18.25 1.05 -7.23
C MET A 268 19.27 0.03 -6.73
N PRO A 269 19.26 -0.34 -5.44
CA PRO A 269 19.96 -1.53 -5.00
C PRO A 269 19.50 -2.74 -5.82
N TYR A 270 20.45 -3.51 -6.33
CA TYR A 270 20.16 -4.70 -7.11
C TYR A 270 20.76 -5.96 -6.50
N SER A 271 20.11 -7.09 -6.77
CA SER A 271 20.69 -8.41 -6.59
C SER A 271 20.43 -9.25 -7.83
N PHE A 272 21.39 -10.11 -8.15
CA PHE A 272 21.35 -10.93 -9.35
C PHE A 272 21.62 -12.39 -9.01
N SER A 273 20.83 -13.29 -9.59
CA SER A 273 21.01 -14.73 -9.48
C SER A 273 20.64 -15.42 -10.79
N GLY A 274 21.64 -15.65 -11.64
CA GLY A 274 21.48 -16.43 -12.87
C GLY A 274 20.66 -15.69 -13.93
N SER A 275 19.36 -15.99 -14.03
CA SER A 275 18.45 -15.33 -14.98
C SER A 275 17.41 -14.45 -14.28
N GLN A 276 17.65 -14.12 -13.01
CA GLN A 276 16.79 -13.29 -12.18
C GLN A 276 17.55 -12.05 -11.73
N LEU A 277 16.92 -10.90 -11.92
CA LEU A 277 17.39 -9.60 -11.45
C LEU A 277 16.33 -9.05 -10.51
N GLN A 278 16.72 -8.67 -9.30
CA GLN A 278 15.84 -7.95 -8.39
C GLN A 278 16.37 -6.53 -8.23
N LEU A 279 15.50 -5.55 -8.47
CA LEU A 279 15.74 -4.13 -8.23
C LEU A 279 14.89 -3.68 -7.06
N THR A 280 15.44 -2.88 -6.15
CA THR A 280 14.67 -2.24 -5.08
C THR A 280 14.62 -0.74 -5.31
N VAL A 281 13.43 -0.18 -5.33
CA VAL A 281 13.17 1.26 -5.41
C VAL A 281 12.74 1.74 -4.03
N TYR A 282 13.24 2.91 -3.64
CA TYR A 282 12.82 3.63 -2.45
C TYR A 282 12.28 4.99 -2.87
N GLY A 283 11.13 5.39 -2.36
CA GLY A 283 10.56 6.71 -2.57
C GLY A 283 10.06 7.29 -1.24
N ASP A 284 9.99 8.61 -1.14
CA ASP A 284 9.24 9.23 -0.04
C ASP A 284 7.75 8.99 -0.32
N PHE A 285 7.08 8.27 0.56
CA PHE A 285 5.65 8.00 0.39
C PHE A 285 4.82 9.29 0.50
N CYS A 286 5.35 10.31 1.17
CA CYS A 286 4.64 11.55 1.42
C CYS A 286 4.82 12.63 0.35
N GLU A 287 5.75 12.46 -0.59
CA GLU A 287 5.91 13.38 -1.72
C GLU A 287 4.70 13.39 -2.66
N GLU A 288 4.07 12.23 -2.88
CA GLU A 288 2.88 12.10 -3.74
C GLU A 288 1.66 12.88 -3.20
N PHE A 289 1.68 13.24 -1.91
CA PHE A 289 0.63 14.05 -1.28
C PHE A 289 0.82 15.57 -1.45
N GLU A 290 1.91 16.02 -2.08
CA GLU A 290 2.21 17.45 -2.24
C GLU A 290 1.58 18.08 -3.52
N GLU A 291 1.24 17.30 -4.55
CA GLU A 291 0.92 17.86 -5.88
C GLU A 291 -0.51 18.38 -6.09
N ASP A 292 -1.48 18.02 -5.24
CA ASP A 292 -2.91 18.37 -5.43
C ASP A 292 -3.42 19.50 -4.52
N ALA A 293 -2.59 20.52 -4.25
CA ALA A 293 -3.05 21.73 -3.57
C ALA A 293 -3.44 22.86 -4.54
N PRO A 294 -4.73 23.05 -4.90
CA PRO A 294 -5.21 24.40 -5.19
C PRO A 294 -5.09 25.18 -3.88
N LEU A 295 -4.01 25.96 -3.75
CA LEU A 295 -3.73 26.88 -2.66
C LEU A 295 -4.94 27.78 -2.36
N SER A 296 -5.84 27.32 -1.50
CA SER A 296 -6.78 28.20 -0.83
C SER A 296 -5.96 28.95 0.23
N LYS A 297 -5.59 30.19 -0.14
CA LYS A 297 -4.97 31.15 0.76
C LYS A 297 -5.87 31.34 1.96
N ARG A 298 -5.48 30.74 3.10
CA ARG A 298 -6.00 30.83 4.49
C ARG A 298 -6.38 29.38 4.90
N PHE A 299 -5.55 28.62 5.60
CA PHE A 299 -4.90 28.95 6.85
C PHE A 299 -3.69 28.03 7.08
N ARG A 300 -2.64 28.61 7.67
CA ARG A 300 -1.51 27.86 8.23
C ARG A 300 -1.98 27.04 9.43
N LEU A 301 -1.92 25.72 9.30
CA LEU A 301 -1.51 24.84 10.39
C LEU A 301 -0.33 24.01 9.86
N LYS A 302 0.88 24.54 10.07
CA LYS A 302 2.09 23.70 10.10
C LYS A 302 2.05 22.95 11.42
N LEU A 303 1.91 21.61 11.40
CA LEU A 303 2.45 20.68 12.42
C LEU A 303 2.23 19.17 12.15
N SER A 304 1.93 18.73 10.93
CA SER A 304 2.18 17.36 10.46
C SER A 304 2.14 17.37 8.93
N GLU A 305 3.05 16.67 8.26
CA GLU A 305 2.87 16.35 6.84
C GLU A 305 1.54 15.57 6.73
N PRO A 306 0.59 15.95 5.84
CA PRO A 306 -0.76 15.37 5.80
C PRO A 306 -0.76 13.84 5.65
N CYS A 307 0.31 13.30 5.06
CA CYS A 307 0.57 11.88 4.87
C CYS A 307 0.84 11.08 6.17
N TYR A 308 1.53 11.64 7.17
CA TYR A 308 1.80 10.89 8.42
C TYR A 308 0.53 10.69 9.25
N GLY A 309 -0.35 11.68 9.27
CA GLY A 309 -1.66 11.54 9.91
C GLY A 309 -2.50 10.45 9.24
N PHE A 310 -2.42 10.32 7.92
CA PHE A 310 -3.05 9.21 7.20
C PHE A 310 -2.50 7.85 7.61
N ILE A 311 -1.17 7.68 7.69
CA ILE A 311 -0.54 6.43 8.14
C ILE A 311 -0.94 6.10 9.59
N GLU A 312 -0.95 7.12 10.46
CA GLU A 312 -1.38 6.96 11.85
C GLU A 312 -2.82 6.46 11.93
N GLN A 313 -3.73 7.01 11.13
CA GLN A 313 -5.12 6.54 11.08
C GLN A 313 -5.22 5.13 10.49
N MET A 314 -4.53 4.87 9.38
CA MET A 314 -4.57 3.59 8.67
C MET A 314 -4.15 2.41 9.54
N TYR A 315 -3.08 2.58 10.33
CA TYR A 315 -2.59 1.56 11.26
C TYR A 315 -3.07 1.75 12.71
N LEU A 316 -3.98 2.71 12.96
CA LEU A 316 -4.49 3.07 14.29
C LEU A 316 -3.38 3.34 15.33
N LEU A 317 -2.35 4.07 14.92
CA LEU A 317 -1.21 4.47 15.74
C LEU A 317 -1.53 5.72 16.57
N GLU A 318 -0.73 5.97 17.61
CA GLU A 318 -0.86 7.19 18.41
C GLU A 318 -0.62 8.44 17.54
N PRO A 319 -1.42 9.51 17.72
CA PRO A 319 -1.24 10.75 16.95
C PRO A 319 0.16 11.38 17.10
N ASN A 320 0.70 11.88 15.99
CA ASN A 320 2.04 12.45 15.86
C ASN A 320 3.17 11.48 16.19
N SER A 321 2.94 10.17 16.21
CA SER A 321 3.95 9.16 16.50
C SER A 321 4.83 8.80 15.29
N VAL A 322 4.33 9.00 14.07
CA VAL A 322 5.07 8.70 12.83
C VAL A 322 6.05 9.84 12.51
N THR A 323 7.26 9.47 12.11
CA THR A 323 8.35 10.43 11.85
C THR A 323 8.92 10.36 10.44
N SER A 324 8.63 9.31 9.70
CA SER A 324 9.02 9.11 8.30
C SER A 324 8.19 8.01 7.67
N ALA A 325 7.98 8.08 6.37
CA ALA A 325 7.32 7.03 5.59
C ALA A 325 8.02 6.88 4.24
N ILE A 326 8.68 5.75 4.04
CA ILE A 326 9.43 5.47 2.80
C ILE A 326 8.79 4.28 2.13
N SER A 327 8.33 4.44 0.89
CA SER A 327 7.91 3.32 0.06
C SER A 327 9.13 2.49 -0.32
N LYS A 328 8.98 1.17 -0.26
CA LYS A 328 10.00 0.21 -0.66
C LYS A 328 9.36 -0.80 -1.58
N ILE A 329 9.68 -0.71 -2.86
CA ILE A 329 9.16 -1.57 -3.92
C ILE A 329 10.30 -2.47 -4.38
N LYS A 330 10.11 -3.78 -4.30
CA LYS A 330 11.01 -4.79 -4.86
C LYS A 330 10.40 -5.26 -6.17
N MET A 331 11.13 -5.06 -7.25
CA MET A 331 10.77 -5.52 -8.59
C MET A 331 11.66 -6.69 -8.97
N SER A 332 11.06 -7.83 -9.29
CA SER A 332 11.76 -9.03 -9.72
C SER A 332 11.57 -9.22 -11.21
N PHE A 333 12.67 -9.27 -11.95
CA PHE A 333 12.72 -9.44 -13.38
C PHE A 333 13.31 -10.80 -13.76
N ILE A 334 12.82 -11.36 -14.86
CA ILE A 334 13.36 -12.56 -15.49
C ILE A 334 13.95 -12.15 -16.83
N GLN A 335 15.16 -12.63 -17.12
CA GLN A 335 15.79 -12.38 -18.40
C GLN A 335 14.90 -12.96 -19.53
N ALA A 336 14.56 -12.17 -20.55
CA ALA A 336 13.60 -12.58 -21.60
C ALA A 336 14.03 -13.85 -22.37
N ILE A 337 15.33 -14.16 -22.38
CA ILE A 337 15.90 -15.39 -22.98
C ILE A 337 15.57 -16.64 -22.14
N ALA A 338 15.26 -16.49 -20.84
CA ALA A 338 15.06 -17.55 -19.87
C ALA A 338 13.61 -18.08 -19.75
N LYS A 339 12.62 -17.49 -20.46
CA LYS A 339 11.24 -18.03 -20.54
C LYS A 339 11.14 -19.47 -21.09
N GLN A 340 12.26 -20.10 -21.48
CA GLN A 340 12.30 -21.51 -21.87
C GLN A 340 12.94 -22.50 -20.88
N ARG A 341 13.58 -22.10 -19.77
CA ARG A 341 14.19 -23.10 -18.85
C ARG A 341 14.14 -22.73 -17.36
N THR A 342 13.34 -23.54 -16.65
CA THR A 342 13.42 -23.97 -15.24
C THR A 342 13.05 -22.98 -14.12
N ARG A 343 11.97 -23.34 -13.42
CA ARG A 343 11.64 -22.98 -12.03
C ARG A 343 12.79 -23.44 -11.12
N VAL A 344 13.45 -22.50 -10.43
CA VAL A 344 14.39 -22.78 -9.34
C VAL A 344 13.76 -22.20 -8.07
N GLU A 345 13.57 -23.05 -7.07
CA GLU A 345 13.11 -22.65 -5.73
C GLU A 345 14.18 -21.78 -5.06
N TRP A 346 13.74 -20.64 -4.51
CA TRP A 346 14.58 -19.61 -3.89
C TRP A 346 14.71 -19.83 -2.38
N GLU A 347 15.93 -19.68 -1.85
CA GLU A 347 16.21 -19.49 -0.41
C GLU A 347 16.94 -18.13 -0.23
N PRO A 348 16.57 -17.30 0.78
CA PRO A 348 17.17 -15.99 0.99
C PRO A 348 18.64 -16.06 1.45
N PRO A 349 19.55 -15.20 0.93
CA PRO A 349 20.92 -15.11 1.43
C PRO A 349 21.02 -14.26 2.71
N SER A 350 21.68 -14.82 3.72
CA SER A 350 21.72 -14.37 5.12
C SER A 350 22.76 -13.28 5.47
N ASN A 351 23.29 -12.51 4.51
CA ASN A 351 24.51 -11.72 4.72
C ASN A 351 24.44 -10.22 4.38
N ALA A 352 23.26 -9.59 4.36
CA ALA A 352 23.17 -8.14 4.23
C ALA A 352 23.62 -7.43 5.53
N ASN A 353 24.71 -6.65 5.45
CA ASN A 353 25.23 -5.87 6.59
C ASN A 353 24.48 -4.54 6.71
N TRP A 354 23.28 -4.60 7.28
CA TRP A 354 22.38 -3.47 7.47
C TRP A 354 22.97 -2.32 8.29
N VAL A 355 23.98 -2.59 9.13
CA VAL A 355 24.70 -1.56 9.91
C VAL A 355 25.57 -0.67 9.01
N LYS A 356 26.10 -1.22 7.91
CA LYS A 356 26.89 -0.45 6.93
C LYS A 356 25.99 0.41 6.03
N ALA A 357 24.84 -0.14 5.60
CA ALA A 357 23.83 0.60 4.85
C ALA A 357 23.27 1.79 5.66
N LYS A 358 22.95 1.56 6.95
CA LYS A 358 22.44 2.61 7.85
C LYS A 358 23.46 3.72 8.12
N ARG A 359 24.77 3.44 8.11
CA ARG A 359 25.83 4.45 8.32
C ARG A 359 26.09 5.33 7.08
N ILE A 360 25.74 4.85 5.89
CA ILE A 360 25.79 5.63 4.65
C ILE A 360 24.56 6.56 4.57
N LEU A 361 23.42 6.09 5.07
CA LEU A 361 22.17 6.86 5.09
C LEU A 361 22.09 7.90 6.21
N LEU A 362 22.69 7.66 7.38
CA LEU A 362 22.61 8.55 8.56
C LEU A 362 23.79 9.52 8.73
N ASN A 363 24.74 9.57 7.79
CA ASN A 363 25.78 10.61 7.79
C ASN A 363 25.39 11.77 6.87
N LYS A 364 24.28 12.43 7.22
CA LYS A 364 24.01 13.85 6.98
C LYS A 364 23.33 14.44 8.21
#